data_AF-A0AAV3QAX3-F1
#
_entry.id   AF-A0AAV3QAX3-F1
#
_cell.length_a   1.000
_cell.length_b   1.000
_cell.length_c   1.000
_cell.angle_alpha   90.00
_cell.angle_beta   90.00
_cell.angle_gamma   90.00
#
_symmetry.space_group_name_H-M   'P 1'
#
loop_
_entity.id
_entity.type
_entity.pdbx_description
1 polymer ?
#
loop_
_entity_poly.entity_id
_entity_poly.type
_entity_poly.pdbx_seq_one_letter_code
_entity_poly.pdbx_strand_id
1 'polypeptide(L)'
;MRMPLAKTRNFPLPVSESVPLGLSENTTCLMDCEAAEILQGIQDHMVELSADAEIKIPISFDRGLIYAKRGEGYTDPHTVRKILEPLQRLGVSDGEICLIANVCPESVEEVFALLPSFKKLKKAEILKEALKKALDELAKQKTSV
;
A
#
# COMPACT_ATOMS: atom_id res chain seq x y z
N MET A 1 38.12 13.14 34.61
CA MET A 1 37.16 12.00 34.60
C MET A 1 36.41 12.06 33.27
N ARG A 2 36.80 11.27 32.28
CA ARG A 2 36.17 11.23 30.94
C ARG A 2 35.16 10.09 30.92
N MET A 3 33.90 10.40 30.61
CA MET A 3 32.87 9.38 30.38
C MET A 3 33.10 8.72 29.00
N PRO A 4 32.92 7.39 28.87
CA PRO A 4 33.02 6.73 27.58
C PRO A 4 31.79 7.02 26.72
N LEU A 5 32.04 7.34 25.44
CA LEU A 5 31.02 7.47 24.40
C LEU A 5 30.28 6.13 24.24
N ALA A 6 28.96 6.18 24.34
CA ALA A 6 28.09 5.04 24.06
C ALA A 6 28.33 4.57 22.61
N LYS A 7 28.72 3.30 22.43
CA LYS A 7 28.71 2.65 21.12
C LYS A 7 27.28 2.66 20.61
N THR A 8 27.02 3.41 19.55
CA THR A 8 25.84 3.24 18.71
C THR A 8 25.79 1.79 18.28
N ARG A 9 24.83 1.03 18.83
CA ARG A 9 24.46 -0.26 18.27
C ARG A 9 23.90 0.02 16.89
N ASN A 10 24.68 -0.27 15.86
CA ASN A 10 24.15 -0.45 14.52
C ASN A 10 23.18 -1.62 14.61
N PHE A 11 21.89 -1.32 14.79
CA PHE A 11 20.85 -2.28 14.45
C PHE A 11 20.95 -2.44 12.92
N PRO A 12 21.26 -3.64 12.40
CA PRO A 12 21.03 -3.86 10.99
C PRO A 12 19.53 -3.64 10.78
N LEU A 13 19.18 -2.67 9.93
CA LEU A 13 17.84 -2.60 9.36
C LEU A 13 17.52 -4.01 8.86
N PRO A 14 16.32 -4.56 9.11
CA PRO A 14 15.96 -5.83 8.53
C PRO A 14 16.18 -5.69 7.02
N VAL A 15 17.11 -6.49 6.52
CA VAL A 15 17.30 -6.67 5.09
C VAL A 15 15.91 -6.95 4.54
N SER A 16 15.52 -6.21 3.50
CA SER A 16 14.36 -6.52 2.67
C SER A 16 14.61 -7.84 1.94
N GLU A 17 14.71 -8.93 2.70
CA GLU A 17 14.41 -10.26 2.20
C GLU A 17 12.90 -10.24 1.98
N SER A 18 12.50 -10.24 0.71
CA SER A 18 11.14 -10.57 0.32
C SER A 18 10.79 -11.87 1.04
N VAL A 19 9.96 -11.80 2.09
CA VAL A 19 9.36 -13.00 2.67
C VAL A 19 8.68 -13.68 1.49
N PRO A 20 9.11 -14.88 1.05
CA PRO A 20 8.43 -15.56 -0.03
C PRO A 20 7.08 -15.91 0.55
N LEU A 21 6.07 -15.10 0.24
CA LEU A 21 4.78 -15.14 0.94
C LEU A 21 3.98 -16.41 0.56
N GLY A 22 4.60 -17.36 -0.16
CA GLY A 22 4.02 -18.65 -0.52
C GLY A 22 2.68 -18.52 -1.26
N LEU A 23 2.47 -17.38 -1.91
CA LEU A 23 1.19 -17.03 -2.50
C LEU A 23 0.97 -17.83 -3.78
N SER A 24 -0.24 -18.35 -3.95
CA SER A 24 -0.65 -18.98 -5.19
C SER A 24 -0.73 -17.93 -6.31
N GLU A 25 -0.62 -18.36 -7.56
CA GLU A 25 -0.73 -17.49 -8.74
C GLU A 25 -2.07 -16.74 -8.83
N ASN A 26 -3.08 -17.18 -8.08
CA ASN A 26 -4.42 -16.58 -8.04
C ASN A 26 -4.60 -15.54 -6.93
N THR A 27 -3.50 -15.01 -6.38
CA THR A 27 -3.55 -13.98 -5.34
C THR A 27 -3.51 -12.59 -5.97
N THR A 28 -4.35 -11.68 -5.48
CA THR A 28 -4.36 -10.27 -5.88
C THR A 28 -4.05 -9.39 -4.68
N CYS A 29 -3.23 -8.35 -4.86
CA CYS A 29 -2.98 -7.38 -3.81
C CYS A 29 -4.09 -6.33 -3.77
N LEU A 30 -4.56 -6.01 -2.57
CA LEU A 30 -5.52 -4.95 -2.32
C LEU A 30 -4.83 -3.74 -1.69
N MET A 31 -5.19 -2.56 -2.17
CA MET A 31 -4.85 -1.29 -1.55
C MET A 31 -5.69 -1.11 -0.27
N ASP A 32 -5.21 -0.31 0.68
CA ASP A 32 -5.91 -0.06 1.94
C ASP A 32 -7.29 0.58 1.67
N CYS A 33 -7.42 1.42 0.63
CA CYS A 33 -8.70 2.02 0.25
C CYS A 33 -9.70 0.99 -0.34
N GLU A 34 -9.24 0.00 -1.11
CA GLU A 34 -10.08 -1.09 -1.61
C GLU A 34 -10.49 -2.02 -0.46
N ALA A 35 -9.55 -2.33 0.42
CA ALA A 35 -9.83 -3.11 1.62
C ALA A 35 -10.85 -2.40 2.52
N ALA A 36 -10.75 -1.07 2.66
CA ALA A 36 -11.70 -0.27 3.41
C ALA A 36 -13.11 -0.31 2.81
N GLU A 37 -13.23 -0.21 1.48
CA GLU A 37 -14.52 -0.32 0.78
C GLU A 37 -15.17 -1.70 0.99
N ILE A 38 -14.41 -2.78 0.81
CA ILE A 38 -14.90 -4.15 1.02
C ILE A 38 -15.32 -4.37 2.47
N LEU A 39 -14.46 -4.01 3.43
CA LEU A 39 -14.75 -4.18 4.86
C LEU A 39 -15.94 -3.31 5.29
N GLN A 40 -16.10 -2.11 4.73
CA GLN A 40 -17.27 -1.28 4.98
C GLN A 40 -18.54 -1.94 4.42
N GLY A 41 -18.50 -2.49 3.22
CA GLY A 41 -19.63 -3.23 2.66
C GLY A 41 -20.05 -4.41 3.54
N ILE A 42 -19.10 -5.13 4.13
CA ILE A 42 -19.40 -6.18 5.12
C ILE A 42 -20.04 -5.56 6.37
N GLN A 43 -19.47 -4.47 6.90
CA GLN A 43 -19.97 -3.77 8.09
C GLN A 43 -21.42 -3.30 7.91
N ASP A 44 -21.79 -2.82 6.72
CA ASP A 44 -23.13 -2.33 6.39
C ASP A 44 -24.17 -3.47 6.40
N HIS A 45 -23.75 -4.70 6.07
CA HIS A 45 -24.60 -5.88 6.06
C HIS A 45 -24.49 -6.73 7.35
N MET A 46 -23.77 -6.26 8.37
CA MET A 46 -23.52 -7.02 9.60
C MET A 46 -24.78 -7.50 10.32
N VAL A 47 -25.87 -6.71 10.26
CA VAL A 47 -27.15 -7.10 10.86
C VAL A 47 -27.69 -8.36 10.18
N GLU A 48 -27.68 -8.40 8.85
CA GLU A 48 -28.15 -9.55 8.07
C GLU A 48 -27.22 -10.76 8.24
N LEU A 49 -25.90 -10.54 8.20
CA LEU A 49 -24.90 -11.58 8.42
C LEU A 49 -25.01 -12.21 9.81
N SER A 50 -25.35 -11.42 10.83
CA SER A 50 -25.52 -11.91 12.21
C SER A 50 -26.75 -12.79 12.42
N ALA A 51 -27.70 -12.79 11.48
CA ALA A 51 -28.86 -13.68 11.53
C ALA A 51 -28.49 -15.14 11.21
N ASP A 52 -27.39 -15.36 10.49
CA ASP A 52 -26.85 -16.68 10.19
C ASP A 52 -25.84 -17.11 11.26
N ALA A 53 -26.18 -18.14 12.03
CA ALA A 53 -25.36 -18.66 13.12
C ALA A 53 -24.06 -19.36 12.64
N GLU A 54 -23.95 -19.72 11.37
CA GLU A 54 -22.72 -20.28 10.79
C GLU A 54 -21.68 -19.18 10.48
N ILE A 55 -22.12 -17.94 10.27
CA ILE A 55 -21.25 -16.81 9.97
C ILE A 55 -20.65 -16.26 11.27
N LYS A 56 -19.35 -16.50 11.47
CA LYS A 56 -18.60 -15.96 12.61
C LYS A 56 -17.71 -14.82 12.17
N ILE A 57 -18.03 -13.62 12.65
CA ILE A 57 -17.21 -12.44 12.41
C ILE A 57 -15.93 -12.53 13.25
N PRO A 58 -14.74 -12.44 12.66
CA PRO A 58 -13.49 -12.49 13.41
C PRO A 58 -13.35 -11.31 14.39
N ILE A 59 -12.74 -11.56 15.55
CA ILE A 59 -12.46 -10.52 16.57
C ILE A 59 -11.55 -9.40 16.00
N SER A 60 -10.76 -9.71 14.97
CA SER A 60 -9.90 -8.73 14.29
C SER A 60 -10.64 -7.84 13.30
N PHE A 61 -11.92 -8.09 13.01
CA PHE A 61 -12.67 -7.38 11.96
C PHE A 61 -12.67 -5.86 12.19
N ASP A 62 -13.14 -5.40 13.35
CA ASP A 62 -13.21 -3.96 13.67
C ASP A 62 -11.84 -3.28 13.56
N ARG A 63 -10.79 -3.97 14.03
CA ARG A 63 -9.41 -3.48 13.95
C ARG A 63 -8.91 -3.40 12.52
N GLY A 64 -9.26 -4.38 11.69
CA GLY A 64 -8.96 -4.38 10.26
C GLY A 64 -9.63 -3.23 9.53
N LEU A 65 -10.92 -2.98 9.81
CA LEU A 65 -11.67 -1.88 9.22
C LEU A 65 -11.10 -0.51 9.65
N ILE A 66 -10.81 -0.33 10.94
CA ILE A 66 -10.16 0.90 11.44
C ILE A 66 -8.79 1.09 10.78
N TYR A 67 -8.00 0.01 10.65
CA TYR A 67 -6.70 0.07 10.00
C TYR A 67 -6.82 0.50 8.53
N ALA A 68 -7.70 -0.14 7.76
CA ALA A 68 -7.84 0.14 6.33
C ALA A 68 -8.26 1.59 6.05
N LYS A 69 -8.96 2.22 7.01
CA LYS A 69 -9.39 3.62 6.95
C LYS A 69 -8.36 4.64 7.45
N ARG A 70 -7.18 4.23 7.94
CA ARG A 70 -6.30 5.08 8.75
C ARG A 70 -5.44 6.10 7.97
N GLY A 71 -5.53 6.15 6.64
CA GLY A 71 -4.69 7.01 5.78
C GLY A 71 -5.36 8.31 5.34
N GLU A 72 -4.59 9.16 4.64
CA GLU A 72 -5.14 10.21 3.76
C GLU A 72 -5.90 9.52 2.63
N GLY A 73 -7.17 9.20 2.90
CA GLY A 73 -7.96 8.34 2.04
C GLY A 73 -8.08 8.93 0.63
N TYR A 74 -7.79 8.12 -0.37
CA TYR A 74 -8.31 8.41 -1.70
C TYR A 74 -9.83 8.28 -1.67
N THR A 75 -10.50 9.21 -2.33
CA THR A 75 -11.98 9.23 -2.37
C THR A 75 -12.57 8.09 -3.18
N ASP A 76 -11.83 7.57 -4.16
CA ASP A 76 -12.30 6.54 -5.08
C ASP A 76 -11.19 5.49 -5.34
N PRO A 77 -11.29 4.30 -4.73
CA PRO A 77 -10.34 3.21 -4.95
C PRO A 77 -10.19 2.81 -6.42
N HIS A 78 -11.28 2.87 -7.21
CA HIS A 78 -11.25 2.49 -8.62
C HIS A 78 -10.42 3.47 -9.45
N THR A 79 -10.55 4.77 -9.20
CA THR A 79 -9.74 5.79 -9.87
C THR A 79 -8.26 5.64 -9.51
N VAL A 80 -7.93 5.38 -8.24
CA VAL A 80 -6.54 5.12 -7.81
C VAL A 80 -5.94 3.95 -8.57
N ARG A 81 -6.67 2.83 -8.64
CA ARG A 81 -6.23 1.62 -9.36
C ARG A 81 -5.96 1.94 -10.82
N LYS A 82 -6.86 2.67 -11.47
CA LYS A 82 -6.74 3.06 -12.89
C LYS A 82 -5.53 3.98 -13.16
N ILE A 83 -5.17 4.83 -12.21
CA ILE A 83 -3.99 5.71 -12.34
C ILE A 83 -2.68 4.89 -12.27
N LEU A 84 -2.63 3.88 -11.39
CA LEU A 84 -1.41 3.13 -11.11
C LEU A 84 -1.19 1.89 -11.99
N GLU A 85 -2.27 1.22 -12.44
CA GLU A 85 -2.20 0.01 -13.27
C GLU A 85 -1.29 0.12 -14.51
N PRO A 86 -1.21 1.25 -15.25
CA PRO A 86 -0.30 1.38 -16.39
C PRO A 86 1.18 1.17 -16.05
N LEU A 87 1.58 1.37 -14.80
CA LEU A 87 2.96 1.16 -14.32
C LEU A 87 3.39 -0.32 -14.39
N GLN A 88 2.44 -1.26 -14.41
CA GLN A 88 2.75 -2.69 -14.55
C GLN A 88 3.50 -2.99 -15.87
N ARG A 89 3.17 -2.26 -16.95
CA ARG A 89 3.85 -2.38 -18.26
C ARG A 89 5.32 -1.91 -18.21
N LEU A 90 5.70 -1.21 -17.15
CA LEU A 90 7.05 -0.73 -16.88
C LEU A 90 7.81 -1.63 -15.89
N GLY A 91 7.19 -2.72 -15.43
CA GLY A 91 7.82 -3.70 -14.54
C GLY A 91 7.55 -3.46 -13.06
N VAL A 92 6.56 -2.63 -12.72
CA VAL A 92 6.10 -2.46 -11.33
C VAL A 92 5.12 -3.59 -11.00
N SER A 93 5.35 -4.31 -9.92
CA SER A 93 4.46 -5.38 -9.47
C SER A 93 3.18 -4.84 -8.83
N ASP A 94 2.14 -5.69 -8.74
CA ASP A 94 0.88 -5.35 -8.09
C ASP A 94 1.06 -4.96 -6.60
N GLY A 95 1.97 -5.66 -5.91
CA GLY A 95 2.33 -5.32 -4.52
C GLY A 95 3.05 -3.97 -4.39
N GLU A 96 3.93 -3.63 -5.34
CA GLU A 96 4.58 -2.31 -5.36
C GLU A 96 3.58 -1.19 -5.69
N ILE A 97 2.60 -1.45 -6.55
CA ILE A 97 1.47 -0.53 -6.79
C ILE A 97 0.69 -0.28 -5.49
N CYS A 98 0.33 -1.35 -4.77
CA CYS A 98 -0.38 -1.22 -3.51
C CYS A 98 0.46 -0.48 -2.46
N LEU A 99 1.78 -0.70 -2.42
CA LEU A 99 2.68 0.04 -1.54
C LEU A 99 2.68 1.54 -1.86
N ILE A 100 2.80 1.91 -3.14
CA ILE A 100 2.76 3.33 -3.55
C ILE A 100 1.41 3.96 -3.16
N ALA A 101 0.30 3.27 -3.42
CA ALA A 101 -1.02 3.75 -3.04
C ALA A 101 -1.14 3.95 -1.53
N ASN A 102 -0.68 3.00 -0.71
CA ASN A 102 -0.87 3.03 0.74
C ASN A 102 0.07 4.00 1.45
N VAL A 103 1.30 4.17 0.94
CA VAL A 103 2.29 5.08 1.54
C VAL A 103 2.06 6.54 1.11
N CYS A 104 1.36 6.76 -0.02
CA CYS A 104 1.05 8.09 -0.55
C CYS A 104 2.27 9.02 -0.73
N PRO A 105 3.35 8.57 -1.39
CA PRO A 105 4.54 9.40 -1.58
C PRO A 105 4.22 10.66 -2.40
N GLU A 106 4.87 11.77 -2.06
CA GLU A 106 4.65 13.07 -2.70
C GLU A 106 5.59 13.33 -3.87
N SER A 107 6.64 12.50 -4.00
CA SER A 107 7.68 12.68 -5.01
C SER A 107 8.16 11.35 -5.59
N VAL A 108 8.72 11.42 -6.80
CA VAL A 108 9.37 10.28 -7.43
C VAL A 108 10.58 9.83 -6.59
N GLU A 109 11.28 10.77 -5.97
CA GLU A 109 12.41 10.52 -5.08
C GLU A 109 12.01 9.64 -3.88
N GLU A 110 10.87 9.92 -3.26
CA GLU A 110 10.31 9.09 -2.19
C GLU A 110 9.97 7.67 -2.68
N VAL A 111 9.34 7.55 -3.85
CA VAL A 111 9.07 6.23 -4.45
C VAL A 111 10.35 5.43 -4.63
N PHE A 112 11.41 6.05 -5.17
CA PHE A 112 12.70 5.39 -5.38
C PHE A 112 13.51 5.16 -4.10
N ALA A 113 13.20 5.88 -3.02
CA ALA A 113 13.74 5.61 -1.70
C ALA A 113 13.05 4.38 -1.06
N LEU A 114 11.73 4.24 -1.24
CA LEU A 114 10.94 3.09 -0.80
C LEU A 114 11.23 1.83 -1.62
N LEU A 115 11.43 1.99 -2.94
CA LEU A 115 11.63 0.91 -3.90
C LEU A 115 12.97 1.07 -4.65
N PRO A 116 14.12 0.83 -3.98
CA PRO A 116 15.44 0.97 -4.61
C PRO A 116 15.65 0.03 -5.81
N SER A 117 14.87 -1.06 -5.90
CA SER A 117 14.85 -2.01 -7.02
C SER A 117 14.57 -1.32 -8.36
N PHE A 118 13.76 -0.25 -8.38
CA PHE A 118 13.40 0.48 -9.59
C PHE A 118 14.61 1.09 -10.32
N LYS A 119 15.68 1.41 -9.59
CA LYS A 119 16.94 1.92 -10.19
C LYS A 119 17.60 0.92 -11.12
N LYS A 120 17.30 -0.37 -10.97
CA LYS A 120 17.86 -1.47 -11.77
C LYS A 120 17.00 -1.82 -12.98
N LEU A 121 15.80 -1.25 -13.09
CA LEU A 121 14.90 -1.52 -14.22
C LEU A 121 15.46 -0.88 -15.50
N LYS A 122 15.44 -1.62 -16.60
CA LYS A 122 15.87 -1.11 -17.93
C LYS A 122 15.10 0.14 -18.37
N LYS A 123 13.87 0.32 -17.86
CA LYS A 123 12.97 1.43 -18.18
C LYS A 123 12.93 2.51 -17.06
N ALA A 124 13.94 2.59 -16.19
CA ALA A 124 13.91 3.46 -15.02
C ALA A 124 13.59 4.94 -15.33
N GLU A 125 14.17 5.53 -16.38
CA GLU A 125 13.88 6.92 -16.74
C GLU A 125 12.44 7.12 -17.26
N ILE A 126 11.90 6.15 -18.02
CA ILE A 126 10.50 6.17 -18.46
C ILE A 126 9.56 6.00 -17.25
N LEU A 127 9.95 5.16 -16.30
CA LEU A 127 9.20 4.94 -15.06
C LEU A 127 9.14 6.21 -14.22
N LYS A 128 10.22 6.99 -14.11
CA LYS A 128 10.21 8.28 -13.39
C LYS A 128 9.15 9.23 -13.95
N GLU A 129 9.09 9.39 -15.27
CA GLU A 129 8.11 10.26 -15.92
C GLU A 129 6.67 9.75 -15.74
N ALA A 130 6.48 8.43 -15.80
CA ALA A 130 5.17 7.82 -15.57
C ALA A 130 4.73 7.96 -14.10
N LEU A 131 5.65 7.77 -13.16
CA LEU A 131 5.41 7.98 -11.73
C LEU A 131 5.06 9.43 -11.44
N LYS A 132 5.81 10.40 -11.99
CA LYS A 132 5.52 11.82 -11.79
C LYS A 132 4.07 12.14 -12.18
N LYS A 133 3.65 11.72 -13.37
CA LYS A 133 2.27 11.90 -13.84
C LYS A 133 1.26 11.19 -12.94
N ALA A 134 1.54 9.96 -12.53
CA ALA A 134 0.65 9.20 -11.65
C ALA A 134 0.48 9.89 -10.30
N LEU A 135 1.58 10.36 -9.69
CA LEU A 135 1.55 11.09 -8.41
C LEU A 135 0.80 12.42 -8.53
N ASP A 136 1.01 13.17 -9.62
CA ASP A 136 0.27 14.41 -9.89
C ASP A 136 -1.25 14.17 -10.00
N GLU A 137 -1.68 13.05 -10.61
CA GLU A 137 -3.10 12.67 -10.67
C GLU A 137 -3.62 12.15 -9.33
N LEU A 138 -2.84 11.36 -8.59
CA LEU A 138 -3.21 10.85 -7.27
C LEU A 138 -3.37 11.98 -6.25
N ALA A 139 -2.54 13.02 -6.32
CA ALA A 139 -2.67 14.20 -5.47
C ALA A 139 -4.06 14.87 -5.59
N LYS A 140 -4.72 14.75 -6.75
CA LYS A 140 -6.08 15.27 -6.96
C LYS A 140 -7.18 14.39 -6.35
N GLN A 141 -6.86 13.15 -6.01
CA GLN A 141 -7.80 12.16 -5.45
C GLN A 141 -7.74 12.09 -3.92
N LYS A 142 -6.75 12.73 -3.29
CA LYS A 142 -6.65 12.82 -1.84
C LYS A 142 -7.82 13.65 -1.30
N THR A 143 -8.45 13.20 -0.21
CA THR A 143 -9.40 14.05 0.50
C THR A 143 -8.66 15.26 1.06
N SER A 144 -9.10 16.48 0.72
CA SER A 144 -8.62 17.68 1.41
C SER A 144 -9.12 17.63 2.85
N VAL A 145 -8.20 17.56 3.81
CA VAL A 145 -8.49 17.83 5.22
C VAL A 145 -8.26 19.32 5.49
#